data_AF-A0A7Z9G6X4-F1
#
_entry.id   AF-A0A7Z9G6X4-F1
#
_cell.length_a   1.000
_cell.length_b   1.000
_cell.length_c   1.000
_cell.angle_alpha   90.00
_cell.angle_beta   90.00
_cell.angle_gamma   90.00
#
_symmetry.space_group_name_H-M   'P 1'
#
loop_
_entity.id
_entity.type
_entity.pdbx_description
1 polymer ?
#
loop_
_entity_poly.entity_id
_entity_poly.type
_entity_poly.pdbx_seq_one_letter_code
_entity_poly.pdbx_strand_id
1 'polypeptide(L)'
;MAFDWMDAERPPINPQARLDQYTRAIHDRALLLFNLKYSQQRTTKRIQADLNWEFDHSIRSTPRPSFYKDVAKIVASVYGPSAEQPKNKKPATKVPAKAKRKSPKRGKK
;
A
#
# COMPACT_ATOMS: atom_id res chain seq x y z
N MET A 1 30.12 4.77 37.52
CA MET A 1 28.93 5.61 37.25
C MET A 1 28.13 4.91 36.17
N ALA A 2 27.03 4.24 36.54
CA ALA A 2 26.12 3.63 35.58
C ALA A 2 25.32 4.76 34.90
N PHE A 3 25.14 4.69 33.59
CA PHE A 3 24.51 5.73 32.79
C PHE A 3 22.99 5.72 33.03
N ASP A 4 22.50 6.68 33.82
CA ASP A 4 21.16 6.77 34.44
C ASP A 4 19.99 7.04 33.46
N TRP A 5 20.19 6.99 32.14
CA TRP A 5 19.09 7.10 31.15
C TRP A 5 18.59 5.75 30.64
N MET A 6 19.28 4.64 30.98
CA MET A 6 18.90 3.30 30.51
C MET A 6 17.74 2.68 31.31
N ASP A 7 17.48 3.15 32.53
CA ASP A 7 16.45 2.62 33.45
C ASP A 7 15.27 3.58 33.65
N ALA A 8 15.06 4.53 32.72
CA ALA A 8 13.75 5.16 32.61
C ALA A 8 12.79 4.09 32.10
N GLU A 9 12.11 3.40 33.02
CA GLU A 9 10.94 2.56 32.74
C GLU A 9 10.04 3.33 31.78
N ARG A 10 10.16 3.05 30.48
CA ARG A 10 9.35 3.74 29.48
C ARG A 10 7.92 3.41 29.87
N PRO A 11 7.07 4.41 30.14
CA PRO A 11 5.71 4.14 30.58
C PRO A 11 5.09 3.19 29.56
N PRO A 12 4.40 2.12 30.00
CA PRO A 12 3.84 1.13 29.09
C PRO A 12 2.97 1.87 28.08
N ILE A 13 3.45 1.96 26.84
CA ILE A 13 2.77 2.73 25.81
C ILE A 13 1.45 2.03 25.55
N ASN A 14 0.35 2.72 25.88
CA ASN A 14 -0.99 2.22 25.64
C ASN A 14 -1.10 1.79 24.16
N PRO A 15 -1.48 0.53 23.87
CA PRO A 15 -1.56 0.05 22.49
C PRO A 15 -2.47 0.93 21.62
N GLN A 16 -3.50 1.54 22.20
CA GLN A 16 -4.38 2.47 21.51
C GLN A 16 -3.66 3.77 21.10
N ALA A 17 -2.87 4.35 22.01
CA ALA A 17 -2.10 5.56 21.71
C ALA A 17 -1.08 5.31 20.58
N ARG A 18 -0.54 4.09 20.49
CA ARG A 18 0.33 3.67 19.38
C ARG A 18 -0.44 3.61 18.05
N LEU A 19 -1.66 3.05 18.03
CA LEU A 19 -2.51 3.03 16.84
C LEU A 19 -2.88 4.45 16.37
N ASP A 20 -3.18 5.34 17.31
CA ASP A 20 -3.51 6.73 17.00
C ASP A 20 -2.32 7.47 16.38
N GLN A 21 -1.11 7.24 16.87
CA GLN A 21 0.12 7.79 16.28
C GLN A 21 0.30 7.33 14.82
N TYR A 22 0.12 6.05 14.54
CA TYR A 22 0.22 5.55 13.16
C TYR A 22 -0.87 6.10 12.25
N THR A 23 -2.11 6.19 12.76
CA THR A 23 -3.22 6.77 12.01
C THR A 23 -2.94 8.22 11.62
N ARG A 24 -2.44 9.02 12.57
CA ARG A 24 -2.04 10.42 12.33
C ARG A 24 -0.90 10.50 11.31
N ALA A 25 0.14 9.68 11.45
CA ALA A 25 1.25 9.66 10.51
C ALA A 25 0.82 9.31 9.06
N ILE A 26 -0.10 8.35 8.91
CA ILE A 26 -0.67 7.98 7.59
C ILE A 26 -1.48 9.15 7.02
N HIS A 27 -2.29 9.80 7.85
CA HIS A 27 -3.10 10.95 7.45
C HIS A 27 -2.24 12.12 6.97
N ASP A 28 -1.18 12.46 7.69
CA ASP A 28 -0.27 13.55 7.34
C ASP A 28 0.47 13.27 6.02
N ARG A 29 0.93 12.02 5.82
CA ARG A 29 1.52 11.59 4.53
C ARG A 29 0.50 11.69 3.39
N ALA A 30 -0.76 11.31 3.64
CA ALA A 30 -1.82 11.40 2.64
C ALA A 30 -2.16 12.86 2.28
N LEU A 31 -2.20 13.76 3.26
CA LEU A 31 -2.36 15.21 3.04
C LEU A 31 -1.22 15.79 2.19
N LEU A 32 0.02 15.40 2.50
CA LEU A 32 1.19 15.84 1.73
C LEU A 32 1.09 15.40 0.27
N LEU A 33 0.74 14.13 0.03
CA LEU A 33 0.57 13.59 -1.33
C LEU A 33 -0.63 14.22 -2.06
N PHE A 34 -1.70 14.54 -1.34
CA PHE A 34 -2.84 15.28 -1.88
C PHE A 34 -2.43 16.69 -2.33
N ASN A 35 -1.66 17.41 -1.51
CA ASN A 35 -1.13 18.74 -1.85
C ASN A 35 -0.21 18.69 -3.08
N LEU A 36 0.56 17.61 -3.23
CA LEU A 36 1.38 17.32 -4.41
C LEU A 36 0.57 16.84 -5.64
N LYS A 37 -0.77 16.89 -5.59
CA LYS A 37 -1.68 16.50 -6.67
C LYS A 37 -1.59 15.03 -7.08
N TYR A 38 -1.20 14.14 -6.16
CA TYR A 38 -1.24 12.70 -6.42
C TYR A 38 -2.69 12.21 -6.40
N SER A 39 -3.02 11.27 -7.28
CA SER A 39 -4.31 10.60 -7.25
C SER A 39 -4.42 9.70 -6.01
N GLN A 40 -5.63 9.55 -5.48
CA GLN A 40 -5.91 8.72 -4.29
C GLN A 40 -5.30 7.31 -4.41
N GLN A 41 -5.46 6.66 -5.58
CA GLN A 41 -4.91 5.32 -5.83
C GLN A 41 -3.38 5.27 -5.72
N ARG A 42 -2.71 6.30 -6.24
CA ARG A 42 -1.25 6.39 -6.20
C ARG A 42 -0.77 6.64 -4.78
N THR A 43 -1.49 7.49 -4.05
CA THR A 43 -1.24 7.77 -2.62
C THR A 43 -1.38 6.51 -1.77
N THR A 44 -2.48 5.77 -1.91
CA THR A 44 -2.68 4.50 -1.19
C THR A 44 -1.57 3.50 -1.47
N LYS A 45 -1.21 3.30 -2.75
CA LYS A 45 -0.12 2.40 -3.12
C LYS A 45 1.24 2.84 -2.56
N ARG A 46 1.52 4.14 -2.57
CA ARG A 46 2.79 4.68 -2.06
C ARG A 46 2.91 4.48 -0.56
N ILE A 47 1.90 4.87 0.20
CA ILE A 47 1.88 4.70 1.66
C ILE A 47 1.97 3.21 2.03
N GLN A 48 1.25 2.34 1.32
CA GLN A 48 1.35 0.89 1.52
C GLN A 48 2.75 0.34 1.24
N ALA A 49 3.42 0.82 0.20
CA ALA A 49 4.79 0.43 -0.11
C ALA A 49 5.78 0.92 0.95
N ASP A 50 5.64 2.17 1.41
CA ASP A 50 6.49 2.74 2.46
C ASP A 50 6.31 1.97 3.78
N LEU A 51 5.06 1.69 4.18
CA LEU A 51 4.77 0.85 5.35
C LEU A 51 5.32 -0.57 5.17
N ASN A 52 5.16 -1.19 4.00
CA ASN A 52 5.75 -2.51 3.75
C ASN A 52 7.27 -2.46 3.93
N TRP A 53 7.95 -1.42 3.45
CA TRP A 53 9.40 -1.29 3.62
C TRP A 53 9.79 -1.12 5.10
N GLU A 54 9.04 -0.32 5.85
CA GLU A 54 9.23 -0.16 7.31
C GLU A 54 9.07 -1.51 8.06
N PHE A 55 8.11 -2.36 7.65
CA PHE A 55 7.86 -3.65 8.29
C PHE A 55 8.67 -4.83 7.72
N ASP A 56 9.14 -4.76 6.48
CA ASP A 56 10.00 -5.82 5.89
C ASP A 56 11.34 -5.91 6.63
N HIS A 57 11.82 -4.79 7.17
CA HIS A 57 13.06 -4.71 7.94
C HIS A 57 12.86 -5.07 9.42
N SER A 58 11.62 -5.07 9.92
CA SER A 58 11.30 -5.43 11.30
C SER A 58 11.07 -6.94 11.44
N ILE A 59 12.10 -7.75 11.16
CA ILE A 59 12.24 -9.15 11.58
C ILE A 59 11.13 -10.08 11.03
N ARG A 60 11.54 -11.12 10.29
CA ARG A 60 10.75 -12.17 9.60
C ARG A 60 9.60 -12.86 10.37
N SER A 61 9.27 -12.46 11.59
CA SER A 61 8.30 -13.08 12.48
C SER A 61 7.23 -12.14 13.06
N THR A 62 7.28 -10.82 12.83
CA THR A 62 6.18 -9.95 13.30
C THR A 62 5.02 -9.93 12.32
N PRO A 63 3.80 -10.33 12.73
CA PRO A 63 2.64 -10.26 11.86
C PRO A 63 2.37 -8.79 11.50
N ARG A 64 2.01 -8.55 10.23
CA ARG A 64 1.64 -7.21 9.77
C ARG A 64 0.57 -6.63 10.71
N PRO A 65 0.77 -5.40 11.20
CA PRO A 65 -0.16 -4.81 12.13
C PRO A 65 -1.53 -4.57 11.48
N SER A 66 -2.59 -4.70 12.26
CA SER A 66 -3.99 -4.68 11.79
C SER A 66 -4.35 -3.42 11.01
N PHE A 67 -3.79 -2.27 11.39
CA PHE A 67 -4.04 -0.96 10.77
C PHE A 67 -3.61 -0.87 9.30
N TYR A 68 -2.78 -1.80 8.80
CA TYR A 68 -2.40 -1.84 7.38
C TYR A 68 -3.62 -1.97 6.45
N LYS A 69 -4.69 -2.62 6.92
CA LYS A 69 -5.96 -2.73 6.18
C LYS A 69 -6.75 -1.43 6.15
N ASP A 70 -6.53 -0.54 7.11
CA ASP A 70 -7.28 0.72 7.26
C ASP A 70 -6.65 1.89 6.48
N VAL A 71 -5.44 1.73 5.93
CA VAL A 71 -4.75 2.75 5.10
C VAL A 71 -5.68 3.31 4.02
N ALA A 72 -6.42 2.46 3.30
CA ALA A 72 -7.31 2.93 2.25
C ALA A 72 -8.47 3.80 2.78
N LYS A 73 -8.97 3.50 3.98
CA LYS A 73 -10.03 4.30 4.64
C LYS A 73 -9.48 5.66 5.08
N ILE A 74 -8.28 5.68 5.66
CA ILE A 74 -7.61 6.91 6.10
C ILE A 74 -7.28 7.80 4.90
N VAL A 75 -6.78 7.23 3.80
CA VAL A 75 -6.55 8.01 2.58
C VAL A 75 -7.87 8.53 2.01
N ALA A 76 -8.95 7.75 2.05
CA ALA A 76 -10.27 8.21 1.60
C ALA A 76 -10.81 9.38 2.43
N SER A 77 -10.53 9.47 3.74
CA SER A 77 -10.97 10.62 4.53
C SER A 77 -10.33 11.94 4.09
N VAL A 78 -9.10 11.90 3.58
CA VAL A 78 -8.39 13.08 3.06
C VAL A 78 -8.91 13.51 1.69
N TYR A 79 -9.24 12.55 0.83
CA TYR A 79 -9.70 12.82 -0.54
C TYR A 79 -11.22 13.04 -0.65
N GLY A 80 -11.97 12.80 0.43
CA GLY A 80 -13.41 12.96 0.51
C GLY A 80 -14.20 11.77 -0.07
N PRO A 81 -15.56 11.79 0.03
CA PRO A 81 -16.44 10.70 -0.40
C PRO A 81 -16.47 10.45 -1.92
N SER A 82 -15.69 11.19 -2.70
CA SER A 82 -15.72 11.19 -4.17
C SER A 82 -14.35 10.87 -4.78
N ALA A 83 -13.68 9.87 -4.22
CA ALA A 83 -12.65 9.17 -4.96
C ALA A 83 -13.11 7.73 -5.06
N GLU A 84 -14.10 7.54 -5.96
CA GLU A 84 -14.54 6.22 -6.38
C GLU A 84 -13.30 5.37 -6.65
N GLN A 85 -13.25 4.24 -5.98
CA GLN A 85 -12.33 3.17 -6.33
C GLN A 85 -12.35 3.04 -7.85
N PRO A 86 -11.19 2.92 -8.53
CA PRO A 86 -11.23 2.39 -9.87
C PRO A 86 -11.79 0.98 -9.70
N LYS A 87 -13.08 0.80 -9.97
CA LYS A 87 -13.58 -0.51 -10.36
C LYS A 87 -12.72 -0.83 -11.56
N ASN A 88 -11.71 -1.66 -11.34
CA ASN A 88 -10.82 -2.18 -12.34
C ASN A 88 -11.69 -3.11 -13.20
N LYS A 89 -12.55 -2.50 -14.02
CA LYS A 89 -13.08 -3.11 -15.23
C LYS A 89 -11.83 -3.30 -16.07
N LYS A 90 -11.15 -4.43 -15.87
CA LYS A 90 -10.27 -4.99 -16.89
C LYS A 90 -11.09 -4.86 -18.19
N PRO A 91 -10.64 -4.14 -19.22
CA PRO A 91 -11.17 -4.45 -20.53
C PRO A 91 -10.83 -5.93 -20.71
N ALA A 92 -11.85 -6.76 -20.85
CA ALA A 92 -11.67 -8.11 -21.32
C ALA A 92 -11.12 -7.99 -22.75
N THR A 93 -9.81 -7.84 -22.87
CA THR A 93 -9.11 -7.93 -24.14
C THR A 93 -9.32 -9.37 -24.59
N LYS A 94 -10.38 -9.60 -25.36
CA LYS A 94 -10.52 -10.79 -26.20
C LYS A 94 -9.31 -10.77 -27.12
N VAL A 95 -8.25 -11.47 -26.73
CA VAL A 95 -7.17 -11.83 -27.65
C VAL A 95 -7.82 -12.74 -28.69
N PRO A 96 -7.92 -12.36 -29.98
CA PRO A 96 -8.37 -13.30 -30.98
C PRO A 96 -7.34 -14.42 -31.06
N ALA A 97 -7.82 -15.65 -30.90
CA ALA A 97 -7.03 -16.87 -31.04
C ALA A 97 -6.30 -16.82 -32.39
N LYS A 98 -4.97 -16.82 -32.31
CA LYS A 98 -4.05 -16.83 -33.44
C LYS A 98 -4.40 -18.02 -34.33
N ALA A 99 -5.02 -17.74 -35.49
CA ALA A 99 -5.31 -18.76 -36.50
C ALA A 99 -4.01 -19.44 -36.91
N LYS A 100 -3.91 -20.76 -36.70
CA LYS A 100 -2.85 -21.60 -37.24
C LYS A 100 -2.89 -21.49 -38.77
N ARG A 101 -2.03 -20.64 -39.35
CA ARG A 101 -1.74 -20.62 -40.78
C ARG A 101 -1.15 -21.99 -41.15
N LYS A 102 -1.86 -22.74 -42.00
CA LYS A 102 -1.38 -23.99 -42.60
C LYS A 102 -0.12 -23.67 -43.43
N SER A 103 0.99 -24.34 -43.13
CA SER A 103 2.21 -24.28 -43.94
C SER A 103 1.94 -24.82 -45.35
N PRO A 104 2.35 -24.13 -46.43
CA PRO A 104 2.21 -24.66 -47.78
C PRO A 104 3.19 -25.81 -48.00
N LYS A 105 2.64 -26.94 -48.46
CA LYS A 105 3.34 -28.17 -48.86
C LYS A 105 4.28 -27.81 -50.02
N ARG A 106 5.59 -27.70 -49.74
CA ARG A 106 6.61 -27.51 -50.78
C ARG A 106 6.79 -28.86 -51.49
N GLY A 107 6.21 -28.98 -52.68
CA GLY A 107 6.40 -30.13 -53.56
C GLY A 107 7.87 -30.31 -53.93
N LYS A 108 8.40 -31.52 -53.72
CA LYS A 108 9.67 -31.95 -54.28
C LYS A 108 9.47 -32.16 -55.78
N LYS A 109 10.23 -31.42 -56.60
CA LYS A 109 10.73 -31.92 -57.88
C LYS A 109 12.12 -32.46 -57.64
#